data_AF-A0A1G7C482-F1
#
_entry.id   AF-A0A1G7C482-F1
#
_cell.length_a   1.000
_cell.length_b   1.000
_cell.length_c   1.000
_cell.angle_alpha   90.00
_cell.angle_beta   90.00
_cell.angle_gamma   90.00
#
_symmetry.space_group_name_H-M   'P 1'
#
loop_
_entity.id
_entity.type
_entity.pdbx_description
1 polymer ?
#
loop_
_entity_poly.entity_id
_entity_poly.type
_entity_poly.pdbx_seq_one_letter_code
_entity_poly.pdbx_strand_id
1 'polypeptide(L)'
;MKNRAPKLIASAFLVVTLATACGGGGRPSVDEVSEGMQDNASEIFGDSVPTDGIDWDCMAKLYVDSDLSDDALQAIADGDSDFKGDEDDTKAAAEASKGATDCVEVPSS
;
A
#
# COMPACT_ATOMS: atom_id res chain seq x y z
N MET A 1 -39.89 -27.64 -21.69
CA MET A 1 -39.18 -27.14 -20.49
C MET A 1 -37.73 -27.61 -20.55
N LYS A 2 -36.79 -26.75 -20.98
CA LYS A 2 -35.34 -27.03 -20.86
C LYS A 2 -34.55 -25.74 -21.08
N ASN A 3 -34.39 -24.98 -20.01
CA ASN A 3 -33.57 -23.79 -20.02
C ASN A 3 -32.47 -24.02 -18.97
N ARG A 4 -31.23 -24.11 -19.46
CA ARG A 4 -30.03 -24.44 -18.70
C ARG A 4 -29.64 -23.23 -17.84
N ALA A 5 -29.29 -23.48 -16.58
CA ALA A 5 -28.76 -22.49 -15.66
C ALA A 5 -27.39 -21.96 -16.13
N PRO A 6 -27.11 -20.66 -16.01
CA PRO A 6 -25.75 -20.16 -15.94
C PRO A 6 -25.29 -20.19 -14.47
N LYS A 7 -24.21 -20.93 -14.21
CA LYS A 7 -23.41 -20.82 -12.99
C LYS A 7 -22.76 -19.45 -12.97
N LEU A 8 -23.28 -18.53 -12.16
CA LEU A 8 -22.59 -17.29 -11.83
C LEU A 8 -21.51 -17.65 -10.81
N ILE A 9 -20.28 -17.70 -11.31
CA ILE A 9 -19.06 -17.83 -10.53
C ILE A 9 -18.89 -16.55 -9.70
N ALA A 10 -18.48 -16.74 -8.46
CA ALA A 10 -18.21 -15.71 -7.46
C ALA A 10 -17.32 -14.59 -8.00
N SER A 11 -17.78 -13.35 -7.83
CA SER A 11 -16.91 -12.18 -7.67
C SER A 11 -17.35 -11.49 -6.39
N ALA A 12 -16.63 -11.86 -5.33
CA ALA A 12 -16.68 -11.26 -4.02
C ALA A 12 -16.25 -9.80 -4.09
N PHE A 13 -17.01 -8.94 -3.39
CA PHE A 13 -16.60 -7.65 -2.83
C PHE A 13 -15.93 -6.62 -3.76
N LEU A 14 -16.75 -5.69 -4.26
CA LEU A 14 -16.31 -4.33 -4.54
C LEU A 14 -17.25 -3.38 -3.80
N VAL A 15 -17.03 -3.32 -2.48
CA VAL A 15 -17.55 -2.22 -1.66
C VAL A 15 -16.52 -1.11 -1.80
N VAL A 16 -16.71 -0.26 -2.80
CA VAL A 16 -16.00 1.02 -2.90
C VAL A 16 -16.60 1.93 -1.83
N THR A 17 -16.08 1.85 -0.61
CA THR A 17 -16.27 2.88 0.39
C THR A 17 -15.30 4.01 0.10
N LEU A 18 -15.77 4.98 -0.69
CA LEU A 18 -15.20 6.33 -0.78
C LEU A 18 -15.41 7.08 0.55
N ALA A 19 -14.80 6.58 1.61
CA ALA A 19 -14.65 7.24 2.91
C ALA A 19 -13.21 6.92 3.32
N THR A 20 -12.25 7.85 3.34
CA THR A 20 -12.29 9.04 4.18
C THR A 20 -11.30 10.13 3.74
N ALA A 21 -11.66 10.96 2.76
CA ALA A 21 -11.16 12.34 2.75
C ALA A 21 -11.94 13.19 3.77
N CYS A 22 -11.80 12.91 5.08
CA CYS A 22 -12.16 13.85 6.18
C CYS A 22 -11.75 13.27 7.55
N GLY A 23 -10.53 13.58 7.99
CA GLY A 23 -10.05 13.61 9.39
C GLY A 23 -10.64 12.66 10.43
N GLY A 24 -9.85 11.69 10.90
CA GLY A 24 -10.17 10.97 12.13
C GLY A 24 -9.32 9.74 12.43
N GLY A 25 -8.00 9.90 12.60
CA GLY A 25 -7.12 9.04 13.43
C GLY A 25 -7.37 7.53 13.39
N GLY A 26 -7.35 6.92 12.20
CA GLY A 26 -7.38 5.47 12.03
C GLY A 26 -6.33 5.04 11.02
N ARG A 27 -5.83 3.82 11.16
CA ARG A 27 -4.88 3.21 10.23
C ARG A 27 -5.33 3.40 8.78
N PRO A 28 -4.52 4.03 7.91
CA PRO A 28 -4.86 4.18 6.50
C PRO A 28 -4.90 2.82 5.80
N SER A 29 -5.68 2.77 4.74
CA SER A 29 -5.85 1.57 3.92
C SER A 29 -4.64 1.30 3.00
N VAL A 30 -4.55 0.09 2.46
CA VAL A 30 -3.52 -0.27 1.47
C VAL A 30 -3.59 0.66 0.27
N ASP A 31 -4.78 0.98 -0.21
CA ASP A 31 -4.98 1.86 -1.37
C ASP A 31 -4.47 3.28 -1.08
N GLU A 32 -4.79 3.85 0.09
CA GLU A 32 -4.32 5.18 0.51
C GLU A 32 -2.79 5.24 0.65
N VAL A 33 -2.18 4.20 1.23
CA VAL A 33 -0.72 4.11 1.36
C VAL A 33 -0.06 3.90 -0.01
N SER A 34 -0.67 3.10 -0.90
CA SER A 34 -0.18 2.84 -2.26
C SER A 34 -0.17 4.11 -3.10
N GLU A 35 -1.28 4.86 -3.07
CA GLU A 35 -1.40 6.16 -3.73
C GLU A 35 -0.35 7.14 -3.20
N GLY A 36 -0.21 7.27 -1.88
CA GLY A 36 0.80 8.14 -1.27
C GLY A 36 2.24 7.77 -1.62
N MET A 37 2.55 6.47 -1.65
CA MET A 37 3.86 5.97 -2.07
C MET A 37 4.15 6.27 -3.54
N GLN A 38 3.16 6.13 -4.42
CA GLN A 38 3.30 6.40 -5.85
C GLN A 38 3.46 7.90 -6.12
N ASP A 39 2.60 8.73 -5.51
CA ASP A 39 2.60 10.18 -5.70
C ASP A 39 3.86 10.85 -5.14
N ASN A 40 4.44 10.28 -4.08
CA ASN A 40 5.62 10.81 -3.39
C ASN A 40 6.85 9.89 -3.54
N ALA A 41 6.89 9.07 -4.59
CA ALA A 41 7.98 8.10 -4.76
C ALA A 41 9.35 8.78 -4.83
N SER A 42 9.44 9.97 -5.43
CA SER A 42 10.65 10.79 -5.50
C SER A 42 11.13 11.30 -4.15
N GLU A 43 10.21 11.63 -3.25
CA GLU A 43 10.47 12.16 -1.91
C GLU A 43 10.85 11.04 -0.95
N ILE A 44 10.19 9.88 -1.08
CA ILE A 44 10.37 8.72 -0.21
C ILE A 44 11.61 7.91 -0.60
N PHE A 45 11.78 7.63 -1.89
CA PHE A 45 12.83 6.74 -2.40
C PHE A 45 13.97 7.49 -3.11
N GLY A 46 13.76 8.76 -3.45
CA GLY A 46 14.68 9.56 -4.23
C GLY A 46 14.44 9.45 -5.73
N ASP A 47 14.66 10.56 -6.44
CA ASP A 47 14.49 10.71 -7.91
C ASP A 47 15.26 9.67 -8.76
N SER A 48 16.23 8.98 -8.17
CA SER A 48 17.07 7.98 -8.84
C SER A 48 16.52 6.56 -8.78
N VAL A 49 15.42 6.33 -8.06
CA VAL A 49 14.82 4.99 -7.95
C VAL A 49 13.87 4.77 -9.13
N PRO A 50 14.14 3.77 -10.00
CA PRO A 50 13.21 3.41 -11.05
C PRO A 50 11.94 2.85 -10.41
N THR A 51 10.85 3.59 -10.56
CA THR A 51 9.51 3.22 -10.11
C THR A 51 8.81 2.28 -11.08
N ASP A 52 9.33 2.19 -12.31
CA ASP A 52 8.86 1.27 -13.34
C ASP A 52 9.08 -0.19 -12.89
N GLY A 53 7.97 -0.93 -12.77
CA GLY A 53 7.99 -2.34 -12.34
C GLY A 53 7.85 -2.56 -10.84
N ILE A 54 7.57 -1.52 -10.04
CA ILE A 54 7.17 -1.67 -8.64
C ILE A 54 5.65 -1.88 -8.57
N ASP A 55 5.23 -2.98 -7.93
CA ASP A 55 3.85 -3.18 -7.51
C ASP A 55 3.61 -2.39 -6.20
N TRP A 56 3.04 -1.20 -6.34
CA TRP A 56 2.77 -0.28 -5.24
C TRP A 56 1.73 -0.82 -4.26
N ASP A 57 0.77 -1.63 -4.72
CA ASP A 57 -0.24 -2.26 -3.86
C ASP A 57 0.40 -3.38 -3.02
N CYS A 58 1.29 -4.16 -3.62
CA CYS A 58 2.12 -5.12 -2.90
C CYS A 58 2.98 -4.40 -1.85
N MET A 59 3.58 -3.27 -2.23
CA MET A 59 4.41 -2.51 -1.30
C MET A 59 3.60 -1.96 -0.14
N ALA A 60 2.54 -1.22 -0.42
CA ALA A 60 1.66 -0.67 0.60
C ALA A 60 1.10 -1.76 1.53
N LYS A 61 0.79 -2.95 1.00
CA LYS A 61 0.35 -4.08 1.81
C LYS A 61 1.39 -4.54 2.82
N LEU A 62 2.68 -4.61 2.45
CA LEU A 62 3.74 -4.97 3.41
C LEU A 62 3.83 -3.96 4.55
N TYR A 63 3.63 -2.66 4.26
CA TYR A 63 3.68 -1.62 5.28
C TYR A 63 2.42 -1.65 6.16
N VAL A 64 1.23 -1.76 5.56
CA VAL A 64 -0.04 -1.84 6.31
C VAL A 64 -0.13 -3.09 7.18
N ASP A 65 0.34 -4.24 6.69
CA ASP A 65 0.38 -5.52 7.43
C ASP A 65 1.53 -5.57 8.47
N SER A 66 2.46 -4.61 8.44
CA SER A 66 3.56 -4.52 9.41
C SER A 66 3.13 -3.90 10.75
N ASP A 67 4.00 -3.96 11.74
CA ASP A 67 3.82 -3.33 13.05
C ASP A 67 4.01 -1.80 13.06
N LEU A 68 4.04 -1.15 11.89
CA LEU A 68 4.08 0.31 11.80
C LEU A 68 2.89 0.93 12.52
N SER A 69 3.11 2.06 13.20
CA SER A 69 2.04 2.84 13.80
C SER A 69 1.12 3.45 12.72
N ASP A 70 -0.11 3.75 13.12
CA ASP A 70 -1.09 4.39 12.23
C ASP A 70 -0.57 5.77 11.78
N ASP A 71 0.14 6.49 12.65
CA ASP A 71 0.78 7.78 12.33
C ASP A 71 1.90 7.61 11.30
N ALA A 72 2.71 6.55 11.39
CA ALA A 72 3.77 6.27 10.42
C ALA A 72 3.20 5.90 9.04
N LEU A 73 2.12 5.12 9.00
CA LEU A 73 1.45 4.83 7.73
C LEU A 73 0.76 6.06 7.15
N GLN A 74 0.17 6.91 8.00
CA GLN A 74 -0.42 8.17 7.57
C GLN A 74 0.65 9.08 6.98
N ALA A 75 1.83 9.16 7.58
CA ALA A 75 2.95 9.91 7.04
C ALA A 75 3.38 9.42 5.65
N ILE A 76 3.36 8.09 5.41
CA ILE A 76 3.63 7.53 4.08
C ILE A 76 2.54 7.90 3.09
N ALA A 77 1.26 7.78 3.48
CA ALA A 77 0.12 8.15 2.65
C ALA A 77 0.13 9.64 2.28
N ASP A 78 0.53 10.50 3.21
CA ASP A 78 0.59 11.96 3.03
C ASP A 78 1.90 12.44 2.38
N GLY A 79 2.90 11.57 2.21
CA GLY A 79 4.24 11.94 1.71
C GLY A 79 5.04 12.80 2.70
N ASP A 80 4.76 12.70 4.00
CA ASP A 80 5.43 13.49 5.04
C ASP A 80 6.85 12.96 5.32
N SER A 81 7.83 13.51 4.58
CA SER A 81 9.25 13.20 4.76
C SER A 81 9.85 13.72 6.08
N ASP A 82 9.15 14.62 6.79
CA ASP A 82 9.62 15.19 8.06
C ASP A 82 9.17 14.35 9.27
N PHE A 83 8.27 13.38 9.05
CA PHE A 83 7.82 12.46 10.09
C PHE A 83 8.98 11.63 10.66
N LYS A 84 9.06 11.62 11.98
CA LYS A 84 10.05 10.82 12.73
C LYS A 84 9.32 9.77 13.53
N GLY A 85 9.22 8.59 12.93
CA GLY A 85 8.75 7.40 13.63
C GLY A 85 9.62 7.08 14.84
N ASP A 86 9.05 6.32 15.76
CA ASP A 86 9.80 5.83 16.91
C ASP A 86 10.73 4.66 16.54
N GLU A 87 11.41 4.08 17.54
CA GLU A 87 12.32 2.95 17.31
C GLU A 87 11.59 1.69 16.80
N ASP A 88 10.31 1.54 17.14
CA ASP A 88 9.52 0.37 16.75
C ASP A 88 8.99 0.55 15.33
N ASP A 89 8.57 1.76 14.95
CA ASP A 89 8.27 2.11 13.56
C ASP A 89 9.49 1.89 12.64
N THR A 90 10.67 2.31 13.10
CA THR A 90 11.92 2.13 12.36
C THR A 90 12.22 0.65 12.11
N LYS A 91 12.00 -0.21 13.13
CA LYS A 91 12.18 -1.66 12.99
C LYS A 91 11.11 -2.26 12.07
N ALA A 92 9.85 -1.87 12.23
CA ALA A 92 8.75 -2.37 11.42
C ALA A 92 8.94 -2.03 9.93
N ALA A 93 9.36 -0.80 9.61
CA ALA A 93 9.72 -0.41 8.25
C ALA A 93 10.91 -1.23 7.70
N ALA A 94 11.92 -1.49 8.53
CA ALA A 94 13.06 -2.32 8.14
C ALA A 94 12.69 -3.80 7.91
N GLU A 95 11.70 -4.33 8.63
CA GLU A 95 11.18 -5.68 8.39
C GLU A 95 10.28 -5.73 7.15
N ALA A 96 9.38 -4.76 6.99
CA ALA A 96 8.49 -4.66 5.82
C ALA A 96 9.28 -4.56 4.51
N SER A 97 10.35 -3.75 4.51
CA SER A 97 11.23 -3.60 3.35
C SER A 97 12.00 -4.86 2.96
N LYS A 98 12.13 -5.88 3.83
CA LYS A 98 12.72 -7.17 3.44
C LYS A 98 11.85 -7.94 2.44
N GLY A 99 10.53 -7.74 2.49
CA GLY A 99 9.60 -8.30 1.51
C GLY A 99 9.48 -7.45 0.25
N ALA A 100 10.06 -6.25 0.21
CA ALA A 100 9.93 -5.33 -0.92
C ALA A 100 10.42 -5.93 -2.25
N THR A 101 11.41 -6.82 -2.19
CA THR A 101 11.93 -7.50 -3.38
C THR A 101 10.90 -8.39 -4.07
N ASP A 102 9.90 -8.87 -3.32
CA ASP A 102 8.81 -9.70 -3.86
C ASP A 102 7.75 -8.85 -4.58
N CYS A 103 7.76 -7.53 -4.35
CA CYS A 103 6.87 -6.55 -4.97
C CYS A 103 7.45 -5.91 -6.24
N VAL A 104 8.65 -6.30 -6.66
CA VAL A 104 9.20 -5.88 -7.94
C VAL A 104 8.77 -6.88 -9.00
N GLU A 105 7.97 -6.44 -9.97
CA GLU A 105 7.62 -7.23 -11.13
C GLU A 105 8.89 -7.48 -11.96
N VAL A 106 9.46 -8.68 -11.78
CA VAL A 106 10.54 -9.15 -12.66
C VAL A 106 9.93 -9.36 -14.04
N PRO A 107 10.39 -8.65 -15.11
CA PRO A 107 9.84 -8.85 -16.43
C PRO A 107 10.08 -10.30 -16.84
N SER A 108 9.00 -11.08 -16.86
CA SER A 108 9.01 -12.46 -17.33
C SER A 108 9.37 -12.42 -18.81
N SER A 109 10.64 -12.72 -19.10
CA SER A 109 11.23 -12.76 -20.45
C SER A 109 10.83 -14.04 -21.20
#